data_AF-A0A0F8ZFS6-F1
#
_entry.id   AF-A0A0F8ZFS6-F1
#
_cell.length_a   1.000
_cell.length_b   1.000
_cell.length_c   1.000
_cell.angle_alpha   90.00
_cell.angle_beta   90.00
_cell.angle_gamma   90.00
#
_symmetry.space_group_name_H-M   'P 1'
#
loop_
_entity.id
_entity.type
_entity.pdbx_description
1 polymer ?
#
loop_
_entity_poly.entity_id
_entity_poly.type
_entity_poly.pdbx_seq_one_letter_code
_entity_poly.pdbx_strand_id
1 'polypeptide(L)'
;MKRTLIALSCLVLFALPAFGQGGILNDSLLRADGTPAIGATVRVCTEAASGTPCSPTASIYSDKALTIGIGPTLAVDAAAAYTYYASPGFYKEQLCLGGTCVTRTVLV
;
A
#
# COMPACT_ATOMS: atom_id res chain seq x y z
N MET A 1 -13.95 -45.21 -13.53
CA MET A 1 -14.56 -44.00 -14.12
C MET A 1 -15.39 -43.18 -13.12
N LYS A 2 -16.36 -43.74 -12.39
CA LYS A 2 -17.13 -42.97 -11.37
C LYS A 2 -16.30 -42.44 -10.18
N ARG A 3 -15.30 -43.20 -9.70
CA ARG A 3 -14.43 -42.78 -8.58
C ARG A 3 -13.48 -41.63 -8.95
N THR A 4 -12.97 -41.62 -10.18
CA THR A 4 -12.11 -40.54 -10.70
C THR A 4 -12.89 -39.24 -10.94
N LEU A 5 -14.16 -39.33 -11.34
CA LEU A 5 -15.04 -38.17 -11.49
C LEU A 5 -15.35 -37.48 -10.15
N ILE A 6 -15.56 -38.24 -9.08
CA ILE A 6 -15.82 -37.67 -7.74
C ILE A 6 -14.58 -36.95 -7.20
N ALA A 7 -13.39 -37.54 -7.37
CA ALA A 7 -12.13 -36.91 -6.94
C ALA A 7 -11.86 -35.59 -7.70
N LEU A 8 -12.14 -35.57 -9.01
CA LEU A 8 -11.97 -34.37 -9.83
C LEU A 8 -12.99 -33.27 -9.47
N SER A 9 -14.23 -33.65 -9.15
CA SER A 9 -15.27 -32.72 -8.68
C SER A 9 -14.91 -32.07 -7.34
N CYS A 10 -14.30 -32.81 -6.41
CA CYS A 10 -13.82 -32.24 -5.15
C CYS A 10 -12.68 -31.24 -5.36
N LEU A 11 -11.75 -31.51 -6.29
CA LEU A 11 -10.60 -30.63 -6.52
C LEU A 11 -11.01 -29.23 -7.04
N VAL A 12 -12.06 -29.16 -7.85
CA VAL A 12 -12.58 -27.90 -8.40
C VAL A 12 -13.36 -27.10 -7.34
N LEU A 13 -14.00 -27.77 -6.37
CA LEU A 13 -14.73 -27.11 -5.27
C LEU A 13 -13.82 -26.43 -4.24
N PHE A 14 -12.53 -26.79 -4.16
CA PHE A 14 -11.55 -26.18 -3.25
C PHE A 14 -10.63 -25.15 -3.91
N ALA A 15 -10.87 -24.80 -5.18
CA ALA A 15 -10.19 -23.70 -5.85
C ALA A 15 -10.76 -22.35 -5.37
N LEU A 16 -10.54 -22.01 -4.10
CA LEU A 16 -10.82 -20.67 -3.61
C LEU A 16 -9.86 -19.69 -4.30
N PRO A 17 -10.33 -18.52 -4.76
CA PRO A 17 -9.41 -17.47 -5.20
C PRO A 17 -8.49 -17.12 -4.04
N ALA A 18 -7.22 -17.48 -4.16
CA ALA A 18 -6.18 -17.00 -3.27
C ALA A 18 -5.97 -15.52 -3.60
N PHE A 19 -6.74 -14.64 -2.96
CA PHE A 19 -6.41 -13.23 -2.95
C PHE A 19 -4.98 -13.10 -2.44
N GLY A 20 -4.11 -12.44 -3.22
CA GLY A 20 -2.75 -12.15 -2.80
C GLY A 20 -2.80 -11.47 -1.42
N GLN A 21 -1.97 -11.93 -0.49
CA GLN A 21 -1.84 -11.27 0.81
C GLN A 21 -1.41 -9.81 0.59
N GLY A 22 -1.76 -8.91 1.50
CA GLY A 22 -1.38 -7.51 1.39
C GLY A 22 0.11 -7.33 1.12
N GLY A 23 0.41 -6.50 0.12
CA GLY A 23 1.76 -6.04 -0.15
C GLY A 23 2.20 -5.06 0.94
N ILE A 24 3.50 -5.03 1.23
CA ILE A 24 4.10 -4.12 2.22
C ILE A 24 4.93 -3.09 1.49
N LEU A 25 4.75 -1.83 1.85
CA LEU A 25 5.71 -0.79 1.54
C LEU A 25 6.37 -0.36 2.85
N ASN A 26 7.69 -0.45 2.89
CA ASN A 26 8.52 -0.01 4.01
C ASN A 26 9.64 0.82 3.42
N ASP A 27 9.68 2.10 3.76
CA ASP A 27 10.66 3.03 3.23
C ASP A 27 10.96 4.16 4.23
N SER A 28 11.96 4.97 3.89
CA SER A 28 12.39 6.13 4.64
C SER A 28 12.39 7.38 3.75
N LEU A 29 12.13 8.54 4.36
CA LEU A 29 12.13 9.82 3.65
C LEU A 29 13.37 10.62 4.00
N LEU A 30 14.10 10.97 2.95
CA LEU A 30 15.22 11.89 3.02
C LEU A 30 14.86 13.19 2.29
N ARG A 31 15.37 14.30 2.81
CA ARG A 31 15.38 15.58 2.10
C ARG A 31 16.41 15.54 0.97
N ALA A 32 16.37 16.55 0.10
CA ALA A 32 17.32 16.68 -1.01
C ALA A 32 18.79 16.79 -0.55
N ASP A 33 19.04 17.24 0.68
CA ASP A 33 20.37 17.31 1.31
C ASP A 33 20.80 15.99 1.98
N GLY A 34 19.97 14.95 1.90
CA GLY A 34 20.22 13.65 2.53
C GLY A 34 19.83 13.56 4.01
N THR A 35 19.30 14.62 4.62
CA THR A 35 18.86 14.59 6.01
C THR A 35 17.49 13.90 6.18
N PRO A 36 17.22 13.23 7.31
CA PRO A 36 15.92 12.59 7.58
C PRO A 36 14.76 13.59 7.58
N ALA A 37 13.71 13.35 6.79
CA ALA A 37 12.53 14.20 6.69
C ALA A 37 11.53 13.97 7.84
N ILE A 38 11.99 14.13 9.08
CA ILE A 38 11.16 13.96 10.29
C ILE A 38 9.98 14.94 10.27
N GLY A 39 8.80 14.45 10.64
CA GLY A 39 7.55 15.21 10.66
C GLY A 39 6.87 15.32 9.29
N ALA A 40 7.39 14.65 8.26
CA ALA A 40 6.71 14.51 6.99
C ALA A 40 5.46 13.62 7.12
N THR A 41 4.57 13.75 6.14
CA THR A 41 3.40 12.89 5.97
C THR A 41 3.43 12.23 4.60
N VAL A 42 3.04 10.97 4.54
CA VAL A 42 2.86 10.22 3.30
C VAL A 42 1.37 10.07 3.07
N ARG A 43 0.87 10.57 1.93
CA ARG A 43 -0.50 10.37 1.50
C ARG A 43 -0.55 9.45 0.29
N VAL A 44 -1.27 8.34 0.41
CA VAL A 44 -1.33 7.27 -0.58
C VAL A 44 -2.60 7.41 -1.42
N CYS A 45 -2.40 7.42 -2.72
CA CYS A 45 -3.43 7.62 -3.73
C CYS A 45 -3.38 6.50 -4.77
N THR A 46 -4.49 6.31 -5.50
CA THR A 46 -4.53 5.34 -6.60
C THR A 46 -3.55 5.75 -7.71
N GLU A 47 -3.18 4.80 -8.57
CA GLU A 47 -2.29 5.06 -9.72
C GLU A 47 -2.79 6.22 -10.60
N ALA A 48 -4.11 6.27 -10.86
CA ALA A 48 -4.74 7.30 -11.68
C ALA A 48 -4.79 8.70 -11.01
N ALA A 49 -4.34 8.84 -9.76
CA ALA A 49 -4.52 10.06 -9.00
C ALA A 49 -3.71 11.26 -9.53
N SER A 50 -4.24 12.46 -9.32
CA SER A 50 -3.59 13.72 -9.73
C SER A 50 -3.82 14.84 -8.71
N GLY A 51 -3.09 15.96 -8.84
CA GLY A 51 -3.23 17.14 -8.00
C GLY A 51 -2.42 17.13 -6.69
N THR A 52 -2.50 18.26 -5.98
CA THR A 52 -1.87 18.47 -4.67
C THR A 52 -2.89 19.14 -3.74
N PRO A 53 -3.57 18.38 -2.85
CA PRO A 53 -3.32 16.99 -2.50
C PRO A 53 -3.79 15.98 -3.57
N CYS A 54 -3.14 14.82 -3.69
CA CYS A 54 -3.48 13.83 -4.74
C CYS A 54 -4.90 13.24 -4.61
N SER A 55 -5.59 12.94 -5.71
CA SER A 55 -6.92 12.33 -5.64
C SER A 55 -7.22 11.48 -6.87
N PRO A 56 -7.83 10.28 -6.75
CA PRO A 56 -8.46 9.71 -5.55
C PRO A 56 -7.48 8.97 -4.62
N THR A 57 -7.83 8.89 -3.33
CA THR A 57 -7.03 8.20 -2.30
C THR A 57 -7.13 6.69 -2.38
N ALA A 58 -6.10 5.99 -1.90
CA ALA A 58 -6.12 4.54 -1.72
C ALA A 58 -6.39 4.15 -0.26
N SER A 59 -6.89 2.92 -0.05
CA SER A 59 -7.01 2.33 1.29
C SER A 59 -5.70 1.65 1.66
N ILE A 60 -5.17 1.99 2.84
CA ILE A 60 -3.95 1.39 3.40
C ILE A 60 -4.20 0.91 4.83
N TYR A 61 -3.39 -0.05 5.25
CA TYR A 61 -3.61 -0.87 6.44
C TYR A 61 -2.34 -1.01 7.27
N SER A 62 -2.49 -1.32 8.56
CA SER A 62 -1.37 -1.61 9.46
C SER A 62 -0.99 -3.09 9.51
N ASP A 63 -1.84 -3.97 8.97
CA ASP A 63 -1.66 -5.41 8.97
C ASP A 63 -1.69 -6.00 7.56
N LYS A 64 -0.93 -7.10 7.39
CA LYS A 64 -0.83 -7.82 6.12
C LYS A 64 -2.15 -8.44 5.65
N ALA A 65 -3.09 -8.70 6.56
CA ALA A 65 -4.40 -9.24 6.21
C ALA A 65 -5.34 -8.16 5.64
N LEU A 66 -4.92 -6.89 5.62
CA LEU A 66 -5.69 -5.75 5.11
C LEU A 66 -7.00 -5.56 5.88
N THR A 67 -6.94 -5.67 7.21
CA THR A 67 -8.14 -5.63 8.08
C THR A 67 -8.23 -4.37 8.94
N ILE A 68 -7.10 -3.79 9.33
CA ILE A 68 -6.99 -2.63 10.20
C ILE A 68 -6.57 -1.42 9.36
N GLY A 69 -7.56 -0.71 8.83
CA GLY A 69 -7.35 0.50 8.04
C GLY A 69 -6.79 1.65 8.87
N ILE A 70 -5.81 2.39 8.31
CA ILE A 70 -5.14 3.51 8.99
C ILE A 70 -5.40 4.87 8.31
N GLY A 71 -6.34 4.92 7.38
CA GLY A 71 -6.64 6.11 6.57
C GLY A 71 -5.60 6.33 5.46
N PRO A 72 -5.82 7.27 4.52
CA PRO A 72 -4.98 7.41 3.33
C PRO A 72 -3.68 8.17 3.59
N THR A 73 -3.49 8.72 4.79
CA THR A 73 -2.32 9.50 5.16
C THR A 73 -1.73 8.96 6.45
N LEU A 74 -0.42 8.74 6.45
CA LEU A 74 0.34 8.36 7.63
C LEU A 74 1.46 9.37 7.92
N ALA A 75 1.73 9.57 9.21
CA ALA A 75 2.87 10.34 9.65
C ALA A 75 4.14 9.47 9.56
N VAL A 76 5.23 10.09 9.18
CA VAL A 76 6.55 9.48 9.21
C VAL A 76 7.07 9.51 10.66
N ASP A 77 7.71 8.44 11.11
CA ASP A 77 8.21 8.32 12.47
C ASP A 77 9.43 9.20 12.77
N ALA A 78 9.94 9.12 14.00
CA ALA A 78 11.09 9.91 14.45
C ALA A 78 12.42 9.54 13.77
N ALA A 79 12.50 8.38 13.11
CA ALA A 79 13.65 7.94 12.30
C ALA A 79 13.47 8.29 10.81
N ALA A 80 12.43 9.07 10.47
CA ALA A 80 12.00 9.35 9.11
C ALA A 80 11.58 8.09 8.31
N ALA A 81 11.15 7.02 8.99
CA ALA A 81 10.66 5.79 8.37
C ALA A 81 9.14 5.70 8.43
N TYR A 82 8.58 4.90 7.53
CA TYR A 82 7.15 4.62 7.51
C TYR A 82 6.88 3.25 6.88
N THR A 83 5.75 2.65 7.25
CA THR A 83 5.33 1.36 6.72
C THR A 83 3.81 1.30 6.61
N TYR A 84 3.31 0.74 5.52
CA TYR A 84 1.90 0.40 5.37
C TYR A 84 1.71 -0.84 4.51
N TYR A 85 0.51 -1.42 4.60
CA TYR A 85 0.07 -2.52 3.74
C TYR A 85 -1.04 -2.06 2.80
N ALA A 86 -1.08 -2.60 1.58
CA ALA A 86 -2.14 -2.35 0.62
C ALA A 86 -2.40 -3.59 -0.26
N SER A 87 -3.48 -3.56 -1.05
CA SER A 87 -3.63 -4.54 -2.13
C SER A 87 -2.45 -4.42 -3.09
N PRO A 88 -1.89 -5.54 -3.61
CA PRO A 88 -0.82 -5.47 -4.59
C PRO A 88 -1.19 -4.60 -5.80
N GLY A 89 -0.30 -3.70 -6.20
CA GLY A 89 -0.53 -2.78 -7.32
C GLY A 89 0.31 -1.51 -7.29
N PHE A 90 0.10 -0.66 -8.30
CA PHE A 90 0.76 0.65 -8.40
C PHE A 90 -0.05 1.72 -7.66
N TYR A 91 0.67 2.59 -6.96
CA TYR A 91 0.11 3.69 -6.18
C TYR A 91 0.93 4.96 -6.37
N LYS A 92 0.32 6.10 -6.06
CA LYS A 92 1.02 7.37 -5.93
C LYS A 92 1.17 7.73 -4.46
N GLU A 93 2.40 7.96 -4.04
CA GLU A 93 2.70 8.52 -2.73
C GLU A 93 3.01 10.00 -2.87
N GLN A 94 2.23 10.82 -2.19
CA GLN A 94 2.50 12.23 -2.03
C GLN A 94 3.14 12.46 -0.66
N LEU A 95 4.40 12.84 -0.71
CA LEU A 95 5.29 13.04 0.41
C LEU A 95 5.31 14.54 0.71
N CYS A 96 4.78 14.95 1.86
CA CYS A 96 4.71 16.36 2.22
C CYS A 96 5.50 16.62 3.51
N LEU A 97 6.30 17.68 3.52
CA LEU A 97 6.96 18.21 4.70
C LEU A 97 6.68 19.71 4.79
N GLY A 98 5.91 20.13 5.80
CA GLY A 98 5.39 21.49 5.86
C GLY A 98 4.52 21.80 4.64
N GLY A 99 4.86 22.85 3.88
CA GLY A 99 4.13 23.26 2.68
C GLY A 99 4.63 22.64 1.37
N THR A 100 5.72 21.87 1.39
CA THR A 100 6.33 21.30 0.17
C THR A 100 5.92 19.85 0.02
N CYS A 101 5.41 19.49 -1.17
CA CYS A 101 5.01 18.12 -1.49
C CYS A 101 5.68 17.64 -2.77
N VAL A 102 6.10 16.38 -2.79
CA VAL A 102 6.57 15.66 -3.98
C VAL A 102 5.81 14.36 -4.11
N THR A 103 5.50 13.98 -5.35
CA THR A 103 4.76 12.75 -5.64
C THR A 103 5.65 11.75 -6.36
N ARG A 104 5.61 10.49 -5.95
CA ARG A 104 6.26 9.37 -6.63
C ARG A 104 5.28 8.23 -6.88
N THR A 105 5.58 7.39 -7.85
CA THR A 105 4.85 6.14 -8.10
C THR A 105 5.62 5.00 -7.44
N VAL A 106 4.89 4.11 -6.76
CA VAL A 106 5.43 2.92 -6.10
C VAL A 106 4.63 1.69 -6.44
N LEU A 107 5.31 0.53 -6.38
CA LEU A 107 4.68 -0.78 -6.43
C LEU A 107 4.65 -1.32 -5.00
N VAL A 108 3.46 -1.72 -4.56
CA VAL A 108 3.20 -2.42 -3.30
C VAL A 108 2.80 -3.85 -3.62
#